data_AF-A0A8X6MAW1-F1
#
_entry.id   AF-A0A8X6MAW1-F1
#
_cell.length_a   1.000
_cell.length_b   1.000
_cell.length_c   1.000
_cell.angle_alpha   90.00
_cell.angle_beta   90.00
_cell.angle_gamma   90.00
#
_symmetry.space_group_name_H-M   'P 1'
#
loop_
_entity.id
_entity.type
_entity.pdbx_description
1 polymer ?
#
loop_
_entity_poly.entity_id
_entity_poly.type
_entity_poly.pdbx_seq_one_letter_code
_entity_poly.pdbx_strand_id
1 'polypeptide(L)'
;MDSFVGLFGPDSPEKNGSSNVSTVPEFLPPEAAEGNVEYKLKLINPSKSRFEHLVTQMKWRLREGQGEAIYTIGVSDSGKLIGLDEDEMQESLNTLYRMANKLGADITSLGERYIEDNPDRERKIVAE
;
A
#
# COMPACT_ATOMS: atom_id res chain seq x y z
N MET A 1 -42.00 -8.79 -51.36
CA MET A 1 -42.85 -9.98 -51.13
C MET A 1 -42.03 -10.95 -50.30
N ASP A 2 -42.54 -11.25 -49.10
CA ASP A 2 -42.33 -12.49 -48.34
C ASP A 2 -40.93 -12.68 -47.71
N SER A 3 -40.70 -12.89 -46.40
CA SER A 3 -41.59 -13.13 -45.26
C SER A 3 -40.82 -12.91 -43.95
N PHE A 4 -41.53 -12.36 -42.97
CA PHE A 4 -41.18 -12.24 -41.56
C PHE A 4 -41.65 -13.49 -40.82
N VAL A 5 -40.76 -14.23 -40.13
CA VAL A 5 -40.93 -15.06 -38.89
C VAL A 5 -39.50 -15.51 -38.52
N GLY A 6 -38.89 -15.43 -37.34
CA GLY A 6 -39.31 -15.14 -35.97
C GLY A 6 -38.38 -15.98 -35.07
N LEU A 7 -37.52 -15.35 -34.26
CA LEU A 7 -36.80 -16.04 -33.17
C LEU A 7 -36.25 -15.06 -32.10
N PHE A 8 -37.07 -14.12 -31.63
CA PHE A 8 -36.76 -13.37 -30.41
C PHE A 8 -37.61 -13.93 -29.28
N GLY A 9 -37.01 -14.79 -28.46
CA GLY A 9 -37.59 -15.24 -27.20
C GLY A 9 -37.53 -14.12 -26.14
N PRO A 10 -38.55 -13.97 -25.28
CA PRO A 10 -38.52 -13.04 -24.17
C PRO A 10 -38.05 -13.77 -22.91
N ASP A 11 -36.77 -13.66 -22.58
CA ASP A 11 -36.34 -13.54 -21.18
C ASP A 11 -34.84 -13.22 -21.11
N SER A 12 -34.53 -11.96 -20.85
CA SER A 12 -33.23 -11.57 -20.35
C SER A 12 -33.49 -10.48 -19.32
N PRO A 13 -33.30 -10.75 -18.02
CA PRO A 13 -33.43 -9.71 -17.02
C PRO A 13 -32.18 -8.85 -17.12
N GLU A 14 -32.29 -7.71 -17.81
CA GLU A 14 -31.59 -6.51 -17.36
C GLU A 14 -32.12 -6.19 -15.97
N LYS A 15 -31.24 -6.15 -14.95
CA LYS A 15 -31.16 -5.07 -13.95
C LYS A 15 -29.86 -5.14 -13.15
N ASN A 16 -29.07 -4.08 -13.35
CA ASN A 16 -28.44 -3.23 -12.34
C ASN A 16 -27.64 -3.86 -11.21
N GLY A 17 -26.35 -3.59 -11.24
CA GLY A 17 -25.47 -3.67 -10.10
C GLY A 17 -24.07 -3.20 -10.45
N SER A 18 -23.92 -1.91 -10.79
CA SER A 18 -22.63 -1.24 -10.76
C SER A 18 -22.10 -1.28 -9.33
N SER A 19 -21.39 -2.34 -8.97
CA SER A 19 -20.36 -2.27 -7.96
C SER A 19 -19.04 -2.33 -8.71
N ASN A 20 -18.55 -1.16 -9.14
CA ASN A 20 -17.11 -0.93 -9.22
C ASN A 20 -16.57 -1.11 -7.79
N VAL A 21 -16.48 -2.36 -7.34
CA VAL A 21 -15.51 -2.68 -6.31
C VAL A 21 -14.21 -2.59 -7.09
N SER A 22 -13.57 -1.41 -7.02
CA SER A 22 -12.15 -1.30 -7.32
C SER A 22 -11.47 -2.17 -6.29
N THR A 23 -11.47 -3.49 -6.51
CA THR A 23 -10.77 -4.46 -5.68
C THR A 23 -9.31 -4.17 -5.93
N VAL A 24 -8.78 -3.23 -5.16
CA VAL A 24 -7.35 -2.96 -5.11
C VAL A 24 -6.73 -4.32 -4.82
N PRO A 25 -5.83 -4.83 -5.66
CA PRO A 25 -5.30 -6.16 -5.45
C PRO A 25 -4.69 -6.23 -4.04
N GLU A 26 -5.06 -7.26 -3.27
CA GLU A 26 -4.53 -7.54 -1.91
C GLU A 26 -3.01 -7.74 -1.87
N PHE A 27 -2.37 -7.67 -3.04
CA PHE A 27 -0.97 -7.88 -3.28
C PHE A 27 -0.44 -6.79 -4.22
N LEU A 28 0.55 -6.06 -3.74
CA LEU A 28 1.44 -5.27 -4.57
C LEU A 28 2.46 -6.22 -5.24
N PRO A 29 3.06 -5.83 -6.38
CA PRO A 29 4.23 -6.54 -6.88
C PRO A 29 5.30 -6.59 -5.79
N PRO A 30 6.09 -7.68 -5.69
CA PRO A 30 7.17 -7.78 -4.71
C PRO A 30 8.10 -6.57 -4.76
N GLU A 31 8.66 -6.20 -3.61
CA GLU A 31 9.60 -5.10 -3.53
C GLU A 31 10.77 -5.33 -4.49
N ALA A 32 11.05 -4.33 -5.33
CA ALA A 32 12.24 -4.37 -6.16
C ALA A 32 13.48 -4.14 -5.28
N ALA A 33 14.49 -4.99 -5.46
CA ALA A 33 15.79 -4.81 -4.81
C ALA A 33 16.49 -3.51 -5.26
N GLU A 34 16.14 -3.02 -6.45
CA GLU A 34 16.63 -1.78 -7.06
C GLU A 34 15.52 -0.71 -7.09
N GLY A 35 15.89 0.58 -7.22
CA GLY A 35 14.93 1.68 -7.33
C GLY A 35 14.58 2.38 -6.01
N ASN A 36 13.54 3.22 -6.03
CA ASN A 36 13.23 4.15 -4.94
C ASN A 36 12.02 3.76 -4.06
N VAL A 37 11.44 2.58 -4.29
CA VAL A 37 10.30 2.07 -3.52
C VAL A 37 10.77 1.10 -2.46
N GLU A 38 10.35 1.29 -1.21
CA GLU A 38 10.68 0.41 -0.08
C GLU A 38 9.41 -0.06 0.62
N TYR A 39 9.30 -1.37 0.88
CA TYR A 39 8.20 -1.93 1.67
C TYR A 39 8.66 -2.29 3.08
N LYS A 40 7.86 -1.90 4.07
CA LYS A 40 8.08 -2.29 5.45
C LYS A 40 6.78 -2.65 6.12
N LEU A 41 6.74 -3.85 6.72
CA LEU A 41 5.58 -4.22 7.51
C LEU A 41 5.44 -3.28 8.70
N LYS A 42 6.51 -3.07 9.47
CA LYS A 42 6.53 -2.14 10.60
C LYS A 42 7.93 -1.60 10.89
N LEU A 43 7.98 -0.37 11.40
CA LEU A 43 9.19 0.36 11.77
C LEU A 43 9.14 0.84 13.23
N ILE A 44 8.68 -0.01 14.14
CA ILE A 44 8.48 0.37 15.54
C ILE A 44 9.81 0.29 16.30
N ASN A 45 10.16 1.40 16.97
CA ASN A 45 11.27 1.55 17.91
C ASN A 45 12.54 0.69 17.61
N PRO A 46 13.21 0.91 16.46
CA PRO A 46 14.40 0.16 16.12
C PRO A 46 15.55 0.45 17.11
N SER A 47 16.38 -0.56 17.38
CA SER A 47 17.64 -0.36 18.10
C SER A 47 18.53 0.67 17.36
N LYS A 48 19.48 1.30 18.06
CA LYS A 48 20.37 2.30 17.44
C LYS A 48 21.05 1.77 16.17
N SER A 49 21.62 0.56 16.21
CA SER A 49 22.27 -0.05 15.04
C SER A 49 21.26 -0.29 13.89
N ARG A 50 20.06 -0.79 14.20
CA ARG A 50 19.01 -0.98 13.19
C ARG A 50 18.59 0.35 12.58
N PHE A 51 18.45 1.40 13.40
CA PHE A 51 18.11 2.74 12.94
C PHE A 51 19.16 3.30 11.97
N GLU A 52 20.46 3.17 12.28
CA GLU A 52 21.53 3.58 11.36
C GLU A 52 21.49 2.84 10.01
N HIS A 53 21.18 1.54 10.04
CA HIS A 53 21.00 0.76 8.80
C HIS A 53 19.80 1.25 8.00
N LEU A 54 18.66 1.51 8.66
CA LEU A 54 17.47 2.05 8.01
C LEU A 54 17.74 3.42 7.36
N VAL A 55 18.46 4.31 8.05
CA VAL A 55 18.88 5.62 7.49
C VAL A 55 19.77 5.43 6.26
N THR A 56 20.70 4.48 6.31
CA THR A 56 21.58 4.17 5.16
C THR A 56 20.77 3.64 3.97
N GLN A 57 19.79 2.79 4.24
CA GLN A 57 18.86 2.27 3.22
C GLN A 57 18.03 3.40 2.60
N MET A 58 17.45 4.29 3.40
CA MET A 58 16.71 5.46 2.92
C MET A 58 17.57 6.36 2.04
N LYS A 59 18.82 6.62 2.45
CA LYS A 59 19.76 7.39 1.66
C LYS A 59 20.05 6.75 0.29
N TRP A 60 20.08 5.42 0.23
CA TRP A 60 20.24 4.71 -1.03
C TRP A 60 18.98 4.83 -1.89
N ARG A 61 17.77 4.61 -1.33
CA ARG A 61 16.49 4.78 -2.04
C ARG A 61 16.32 6.17 -2.64
N LEU A 62 16.65 7.22 -1.87
CA LEU A 62 16.64 8.61 -2.34
C LEU A 62 17.60 8.83 -3.53
N ARG A 63 18.77 8.18 -3.55
CA ARG A 63 19.72 8.33 -4.66
C ARG A 63 19.21 7.66 -5.94
N GLU A 64 18.65 6.47 -5.81
CA GLU A 64 18.05 5.74 -6.92
C GLU A 64 16.85 6.49 -7.51
N GLY A 65 16.08 7.16 -6.66
CA GLY A 65 14.93 7.98 -7.06
C GLY A 65 15.23 9.45 -7.29
N GLN A 66 16.49 9.82 -7.54
CA GLN A 66 16.90 11.20 -7.89
C GLN A 66 16.46 12.28 -6.86
N GLY A 67 16.37 11.90 -5.59
CA GLY A 67 15.93 12.76 -4.48
C GLY A 67 14.61 12.32 -3.86
N GLU A 68 13.91 11.34 -4.44
CA GLU A 68 12.62 10.86 -3.95
C GLU A 68 12.70 9.38 -3.52
N ALA A 69 11.96 9.02 -2.48
CA ALA A 69 11.81 7.63 -2.04
C ALA A 69 10.36 7.42 -1.58
N ILE A 70 9.77 6.29 -1.98
CA ILE A 70 8.38 5.93 -1.67
C ILE A 70 8.42 4.80 -0.66
N TYR A 71 7.74 4.98 0.47
CA TYR A 71 7.72 4.01 1.57
C TYR A 71 6.31 3.51 1.80
N THR A 72 6.07 2.23 1.53
CA THR A 72 4.77 1.63 1.84
C THR A 72 4.86 0.88 3.18
N ILE A 73 4.16 1.39 4.20
CA ILE A 73 4.13 0.85 5.57
C ILE A 73 2.89 -0.02 5.77
N GLY A 74 3.06 -1.20 6.37
CA GLY A 74 1.98 -2.20 6.54
C GLY A 74 1.95 -3.24 5.43
N VAL A 75 3.01 -3.32 4.61
CA VAL A 75 3.15 -4.28 3.52
C VAL A 75 4.35 -5.18 3.78
N SER A 76 4.22 -6.48 3.51
CA SER A 76 5.37 -7.38 3.56
C SER A 76 6.31 -7.17 2.37
N ASP A 77 7.54 -7.64 2.49
CA ASP A 77 8.53 -7.72 1.41
C ASP A 77 7.99 -8.44 0.15
N SER A 78 7.12 -9.43 0.36
CA SER A 78 6.42 -10.15 -0.72
C SER A 78 5.33 -9.32 -1.42
N GLY A 79 5.07 -8.09 -0.98
CA GLY A 79 4.00 -7.22 -1.48
C GLY A 79 2.62 -7.50 -0.87
N LYS A 80 2.51 -8.41 0.12
CA LYS A 80 1.23 -8.71 0.78
C LYS A 80 0.82 -7.54 1.67
N LEU A 81 -0.41 -7.07 1.49
CA LEU A 81 -1.00 -6.08 2.37
C LEU A 81 -1.43 -6.76 3.68
N ILE A 82 -0.73 -6.46 4.78
CA ILE A 82 -1.06 -6.99 6.11
C ILE A 82 -1.78 -5.92 6.93
N GLY A 83 -1.29 -4.69 6.83
CA GLY A 83 -1.74 -3.56 7.62
C GLY A 83 -1.27 -3.59 9.07
N LEU A 84 -1.32 -2.43 9.71
CA LEU A 84 -0.96 -2.21 11.10
C LEU A 84 -2.11 -1.57 11.87
N ASP A 85 -2.13 -1.71 13.19
CA ASP A 85 -3.02 -0.88 14.02
C ASP A 85 -2.58 0.58 13.99
N GLU A 86 -3.46 1.48 14.40
CA GLU A 86 -3.20 2.92 14.44
C GLU A 86 -1.96 3.26 15.27
N ASP A 87 -1.80 2.64 16.44
CA ASP A 87 -0.62 2.80 17.30
C ASP A 87 0.68 2.32 16.62
N GLU A 88 0.63 1.14 16.00
CA GLU A 88 1.79 0.56 15.30
C GLU A 88 2.17 1.39 14.06
N MET A 89 1.18 1.93 13.35
CA MET A 89 1.37 2.82 12.22
C MET A 89 2.02 4.13 12.66
N GLN A 90 1.49 4.77 13.71
CA GLN A 90 2.01 6.03 14.23
C GLN A 90 3.48 5.91 14.68
N GLU A 91 3.82 4.82 15.38
CA GLU A 91 5.20 4.53 15.80
C GLU A 91 6.13 4.26 14.61
N SER A 92 5.61 3.61 13.56
CA SER A 92 6.36 3.36 12.33
C SER A 92 6.63 4.67 11.57
N LEU A 93 5.63 5.54 11.45
CA LEU A 93 5.76 6.86 10.84
C LEU A 93 6.74 7.73 11.63
N ASN A 94 6.65 7.76 12.96
CA ASN A 94 7.60 8.50 13.82
C ASN A 94 9.05 8.07 13.55
N THR A 95 9.29 6.77 13.43
CA THR A 95 10.62 6.26 13.06
C THR A 95 11.04 6.74 11.68
N LEU A 96 10.14 6.71 10.70
CA LEU A 96 10.40 7.21 9.34
C LEU A 96 10.76 8.70 9.35
N TYR A 97 9.99 9.53 10.07
CA TYR A 97 10.28 10.96 10.27
C TYR A 97 11.67 11.20 10.86
N ARG A 98 12.06 10.40 11.87
CA ARG A 98 13.39 10.49 12.47
C ARG A 98 14.49 10.13 11.46
N MET A 99 14.25 9.15 10.59
CA MET A 99 15.19 8.78 9.54
C MET A 99 15.35 9.89 8.51
N ALA A 100 14.24 10.44 8.02
CA ALA A 100 14.23 11.52 7.03
C ALA A 100 14.89 12.79 7.57
N ASN A 101 14.57 13.20 8.80
CA ASN A 101 15.18 14.34 9.47
C ASN A 101 16.72 14.19 9.56
N LYS A 102 17.21 12.98 9.84
CA LYS A 102 18.66 12.71 9.87
C LYS A 102 19.34 12.89 8.51
N LEU A 103 18.61 12.71 7.42
CA LEU A 103 19.10 12.92 6.06
C LEU A 103 18.79 14.33 5.52
N GLY A 104 18.05 15.15 6.27
CA GLY A 104 17.55 16.44 5.80
C GLY A 104 16.49 16.30 4.70
N ALA A 105 15.72 15.21 4.72
CA ALA A 105 14.62 14.96 3.80
C ALA A 105 13.28 15.26 4.46
N ASP A 106 12.31 15.68 3.66
CA ASP A 106 10.92 15.86 4.06
C ASP A 106 10.10 14.59 3.76
N ILE A 107 9.01 14.39 4.50
CA ILE A 107 8.06 13.30 4.29
C ILE A 107 6.70 13.89 3.94
N THR A 108 6.04 13.31 2.96
CA THR A 108 4.67 13.63 2.60
C THR A 108 3.91 12.32 2.44
N SER A 109 2.77 12.18 3.13
CA SER A 109 1.88 11.04 2.95
C SER A 109 1.17 11.15 1.61
N LEU A 110 1.29 10.12 0.78
CA LEU A 110 0.63 10.00 -0.52
C LEU A 110 -0.77 9.41 -0.38
N GLY A 111 -0.96 8.52 0.60
CA GLY A 111 -2.28 8.01 0.95
C GLY A 111 -2.27 6.96 2.05
N GLU A 112 -3.42 6.76 2.66
CA GLU A 112 -3.66 5.70 3.64
C GLU A 112 -4.90 4.89 3.22
N ARG A 113 -4.83 3.58 3.45
CA ARG A 113 -5.92 2.65 3.16
C ARG A 113 -6.21 1.80 4.39
N TYR A 114 -7.49 1.61 4.67
CA TYR A 114 -7.94 0.69 5.69
C TYR A 114 -8.19 -0.68 5.07
N ILE A 115 -7.68 -1.73 5.70
CA ILE A 115 -7.88 -3.12 5.32
C ILE A 115 -8.83 -3.75 6.33
N GLU A 116 -9.95 -4.26 5.81
CA GLU A 116 -10.93 -5.00 6.59
C GLU A 116 -10.49 -6.45 6.71
N ASP A 117 -9.63 -6.76 7.69
CA ASP A 117 -9.15 -8.14 7.89
C ASP A 117 -10.21 -9.06 8.55
N ASN A 118 -11.27 -8.50 9.15
CA ASN A 118 -12.48 -9.19 9.61
C ASN A 118 -13.47 -8.16 10.20
N PRO A 119 -14.79 -8.25 10.00
CA PRO A 119 -15.76 -7.37 10.69
C PRO A 119 -15.69 -7.43 12.23
N ASP A 120 -15.13 -8.50 12.81
CA ASP A 120 -14.92 -8.65 14.26
C ASP A 120 -13.52 -8.23 14.74
N ARG A 121 -12.63 -7.77 13.85
CA ARG A 121 -11.26 -7.36 14.19
C ARG A 121 -11.04 -5.86 13.97
N GLU A 122 -10.12 -5.31 14.75
CA GLU A 122 -9.67 -3.92 14.65
C GLU A 122 -9.19 -3.61 13.22
N ARG A 123 -9.57 -2.43 12.71
CA ARG A 123 -9.23 -1.97 11.36
C ARG A 123 -7.72 -1.82 11.24
N LYS A 124 -7.13 -2.42 10.21
CA LYS A 124 -5.71 -2.28 9.91
C LYS A 124 -5.47 -1.20 8.88
N ILE A 125 -4.35 -0.50 8.96
CA ILE A 125 -3.98 0.63 8.10
C ILE A 125 -2.73 0.25 7.31
N VAL A 126 -2.71 0.60 6.03
CA VAL A 126 -1.52 0.63 5.20
C VAL A 126 -1.34 2.05 4.68
N ALA A 127 -0.14 2.59 4.79
CA ALA A 127 0.17 3.96 4.38
C ALA A 127 1.27 3.96 3.32
N GLU A 128 1.25 4.97 2.46
CA GLU A 128 2.25 5.26 1.43
C GLU A 128 2.70 6.72 1.52
#